data_AF-A0A956TWM5-F1
#
_entry.id   AF-A0A956TWM5-F1
#
_cell.length_a   1.000
_cell.length_b   1.000
_cell.length_c   1.000
_cell.angle_alpha   90.00
_cell.angle_beta   90.00
_cell.angle_gamma   90.00
#
_symmetry.space_group_name_H-M   'P 1'
#
loop_
_entity.id
_entity.type
_entity.pdbx_description
1 polymer ?
#
loop_
_entity_poly.entity_id
_entity_poly.type
_entity_poly.pdbx_seq_one_letter_code
_entity_poly.pdbx_strand_id
1 'polypeptide(L)'
;MTYRTFWATALGMSLVASTTPIALADYVVGSGQTQTFNTAIGQSQTISDGTLVRVDGAVRAQEVRGNGQLTGNGGNLNVNAPLIIINGSVSADATQAGGNGGVLNFNTGNGVLVNNGTISARGVDGGQILFTTGSFTLGQNGVIDASGNGGRGGYIGLNASGVVDIRGKMSVSGASTNQNSNNLIEIQGAGVTIASTAVINALGDKGAVSINSTGNLSNRGTIAVDGAGSETAGSIVLTATGNIDQGGNLQSKGGPGSVSLNAGGEIAFDTGSNITVENGSFTANAGTDIVFQNSNDHVAVSANNGGSIQLVAAEEVIMDATRLEARGGTISVNANYVQLGDKSTLSTSTLDGSDAGDITINANGDINIVARTDSATLAANGGKGGNITVAAQGSLGIKATSDSPTFVIEANGENGQGGSVAVSGSQVVFQELNTANQRGFARANGTTNGGSVTVAGDTLDLTRGKIEANGANNAR
;
A
#
# COMPACT_ATOMS: atom_id res chain seq x y z
N MET A 1 -29.46 -40.91 -1.92
CA MET A 1 -29.78 -39.69 -2.69
C MET A 1 -29.27 -39.92 -4.10
N THR A 2 -30.16 -39.97 -5.07
CA THR A 2 -29.86 -40.32 -6.46
C THR A 2 -29.91 -39.02 -7.28
N TYR A 3 -28.77 -38.53 -7.75
CA TYR A 3 -28.73 -37.34 -8.60
C TYR A 3 -29.26 -37.68 -9.99
N ARG A 4 -30.19 -36.87 -10.50
CA ARG A 4 -30.64 -36.90 -11.90
C ARG A 4 -29.95 -35.78 -12.68
N THR A 5 -29.31 -36.16 -13.77
CA THR A 5 -28.81 -35.26 -14.82
C THR A 5 -30.01 -34.66 -15.56
N PHE A 6 -30.08 -33.33 -15.68
CA PHE A 6 -31.06 -32.65 -16.53
C PHE A 6 -30.42 -32.31 -17.88
N TRP A 7 -31.05 -32.78 -18.97
CA TRP A 7 -30.90 -32.24 -20.31
C TRP A 7 -32.19 -31.47 -20.62
N ALA A 8 -32.08 -30.17 -20.87
CA ALA A 8 -33.19 -29.38 -21.38
C ALA A 8 -33.08 -29.34 -22.92
N THR A 9 -33.95 -30.08 -23.59
CA THR A 9 -34.25 -29.86 -25.01
C THR A 9 -35.56 -29.09 -25.14
N ALA A 10 -35.57 -28.21 -26.13
CA ALA A 10 -36.57 -27.17 -26.37
C ALA A 10 -37.99 -27.69 -26.67
N LEU A 11 -38.94 -26.79 -26.37
CA LEU A 11 -40.32 -26.67 -26.84
C LEU A 11 -41.43 -27.21 -25.90
N GLY A 12 -42.06 -26.25 -25.20
CA GLY A 12 -43.47 -26.29 -24.82
C GLY A 12 -43.80 -26.90 -23.46
N MET A 13 -43.84 -26.11 -22.39
CA MET A 13 -44.54 -26.48 -21.15
C MET A 13 -45.37 -25.32 -20.56
N SER A 14 -46.62 -25.69 -20.28
CA SER A 14 -47.63 -24.97 -19.50
C SER A 14 -47.24 -24.98 -18.02
N LEU A 15 -47.40 -23.81 -17.37
CA LEU A 15 -47.11 -23.58 -15.96
C LEU A 15 -48.29 -24.09 -15.10
N VAL A 16 -48.05 -25.11 -14.28
CA VAL A 16 -49.00 -25.59 -13.27
C VAL A 16 -48.64 -24.97 -11.92
N ALA A 17 -49.57 -24.24 -11.31
CA ALA A 17 -49.41 -23.69 -9.97
C ALA A 17 -49.40 -24.82 -8.91
N SER A 18 -48.42 -24.80 -8.01
CA SER A 18 -48.32 -25.73 -6.88
C SER A 18 -48.60 -25.01 -5.56
N THR A 19 -49.42 -25.62 -4.71
CA THR A 19 -49.78 -25.19 -3.34
C THR A 19 -48.95 -25.89 -2.26
N THR A 20 -47.77 -26.40 -2.59
CA THR A 20 -46.78 -26.89 -1.62
C THR A 20 -45.93 -25.73 -1.09
N PRO A 21 -45.42 -25.79 0.16
CA PRO A 21 -44.60 -24.72 0.74
C PRO A 21 -43.49 -24.35 -0.24
N ILE A 22 -43.30 -23.05 -0.48
CA ILE A 22 -42.19 -22.54 -1.28
C ILE A 22 -40.93 -22.85 -0.50
N ALA A 23 -40.41 -24.07 -0.66
CA ALA A 23 -39.05 -24.39 -0.28
C ALA A 23 -38.18 -23.50 -1.16
N LEU A 24 -37.70 -22.40 -0.59
CA LEU A 24 -36.59 -21.63 -1.15
C LEU A 24 -35.45 -22.64 -1.27
N ALA A 25 -35.22 -23.10 -2.51
CA ALA A 25 -34.43 -24.29 -2.77
C ALA A 25 -32.97 -23.87 -2.91
N ASP A 26 -32.25 -23.82 -1.80
CA ASP A 26 -30.82 -23.50 -1.76
C ASP A 26 -30.04 -24.19 -2.89
N TYR A 27 -29.23 -23.42 -3.62
CA TYR A 27 -28.35 -23.98 -4.63
C TYR A 27 -27.06 -24.48 -3.97
N VAL A 28 -26.89 -25.80 -3.89
CA VAL A 28 -25.75 -26.43 -3.22
C VAL A 28 -24.97 -27.33 -4.18
N VAL A 29 -23.69 -27.02 -4.40
CA VAL A 29 -22.74 -27.95 -5.03
C VAL A 29 -21.98 -28.67 -3.92
N GLY A 30 -22.36 -29.91 -3.65
CA GLY A 30 -21.79 -30.70 -2.56
C GLY A 30 -20.31 -31.03 -2.76
N SER A 31 -19.64 -31.37 -1.65
CA SER A 31 -18.23 -31.80 -1.68
C SER A 31 -18.02 -33.00 -2.63
N GLY A 32 -16.92 -32.97 -3.40
CA GLY A 32 -16.60 -33.98 -4.40
C GLY A 32 -17.43 -33.92 -5.69
N GLN A 33 -18.39 -32.99 -5.80
CA GLN A 33 -19.13 -32.75 -7.04
C GLN A 33 -18.44 -31.67 -7.87
N THR A 34 -18.55 -31.79 -9.20
CA THR A 34 -18.15 -30.75 -10.15
C THR A 34 -19.33 -30.41 -11.04
N GLN A 35 -19.68 -29.13 -11.11
CA GLN A 35 -20.71 -28.63 -12.02
C GLN A 35 -20.07 -27.73 -13.08
N THR A 36 -20.31 -28.07 -14.36
CA THR A 36 -19.77 -27.32 -15.50
C THR A 36 -20.88 -26.58 -16.21
N PHE A 37 -20.63 -25.30 -16.48
CA PHE A 37 -21.48 -24.39 -17.25
C PHE A 37 -20.78 -24.05 -18.57
N ASN A 38 -21.40 -24.44 -19.68
CA ASN A 38 -20.93 -24.07 -21.01
C ASN A 38 -21.62 -22.77 -21.43
N THR A 39 -20.83 -21.72 -21.68
CA THR A 39 -21.29 -20.41 -22.15
C THR A 39 -20.95 -20.27 -23.62
N ALA A 40 -21.93 -19.97 -24.47
CA ALA A 40 -21.61 -19.55 -25.84
C ALA A 40 -20.77 -18.26 -25.84
N ILE A 41 -19.98 -18.02 -26.87
CA ILE A 41 -19.15 -16.80 -27.02
C ILE A 41 -19.99 -15.55 -26.73
N GLY A 42 -19.54 -14.73 -25.77
CA GLY A 42 -20.21 -13.49 -25.36
C GLY A 42 -21.49 -13.66 -24.52
N GLN A 43 -21.88 -14.88 -24.14
CA GLN A 43 -23.03 -15.14 -23.28
C GLN A 43 -22.57 -15.38 -21.83
N SER A 44 -23.51 -15.26 -20.88
CA SER A 44 -23.30 -15.55 -19.46
C SER A 44 -24.30 -16.56 -18.94
N GLN A 45 -23.85 -17.45 -18.06
CA GLN A 45 -24.73 -18.33 -17.28
C GLN A 45 -25.03 -17.68 -15.93
N THR A 46 -26.21 -17.92 -15.37
CA THR A 46 -26.60 -17.36 -14.09
C THR A 46 -27.03 -18.46 -13.13
N ILE A 47 -26.37 -18.52 -11.97
CA ILE A 47 -26.85 -19.22 -10.79
C ILE A 47 -27.58 -18.16 -9.97
N SER A 48 -28.89 -18.30 -9.81
CA SER A 48 -29.69 -17.40 -8.98
C SER A 48 -30.49 -18.23 -7.99
N ASP A 49 -30.36 -17.91 -6.71
CA ASP A 49 -31.19 -18.48 -5.65
C ASP A 49 -31.77 -17.37 -4.77
N GLY A 50 -32.98 -17.58 -4.24
CA GLY A 50 -33.68 -16.59 -3.42
C GLY A 50 -33.07 -16.40 -2.03
N THR A 51 -32.23 -17.33 -1.57
CA THR A 51 -31.68 -17.35 -0.21
C THR A 51 -30.17 -17.59 -0.18
N LEU A 52 -29.71 -18.72 -0.71
CA LEU A 52 -28.35 -19.21 -0.50
C LEU A 52 -27.80 -19.87 -1.76
N VAL A 53 -26.58 -19.48 -2.11
CA VAL A 53 -25.69 -20.27 -2.96
C VAL A 53 -24.52 -20.78 -2.11
N ARG A 54 -24.35 -22.10 -2.07
CA ARG A 54 -23.22 -22.75 -1.38
C ARG A 54 -22.44 -23.64 -2.33
N VAL A 55 -21.13 -23.44 -2.40
CA VAL A 55 -20.21 -24.25 -3.21
C VAL A 55 -19.20 -24.92 -2.30
N ASP A 56 -19.41 -26.20 -1.98
CA ASP A 56 -18.44 -27.05 -1.26
C ASP A 56 -17.60 -27.92 -2.23
N GLY A 57 -18.10 -28.15 -3.45
CA GLY A 57 -17.40 -28.85 -4.54
C GLY A 57 -16.73 -27.89 -5.53
N ALA A 58 -16.82 -28.17 -6.82
CA ALA A 58 -16.27 -27.32 -7.88
C ALA A 58 -17.37 -26.82 -8.83
N VAL A 59 -17.33 -25.55 -9.18
CA VAL A 59 -18.11 -24.94 -10.26
C VAL A 59 -17.15 -24.43 -11.33
N ARG A 60 -17.40 -24.77 -12.59
CA ARG A 60 -16.56 -24.35 -13.72
C ARG A 60 -17.38 -23.70 -14.81
N ALA A 61 -16.96 -22.54 -15.30
CA ALA A 61 -17.51 -21.86 -16.47
C ALA A 61 -16.53 -21.99 -17.65
N GLN A 62 -17.01 -22.47 -18.80
CA GLN A 62 -16.20 -22.70 -19.99
C GLN A 62 -16.85 -22.06 -21.22
N GLU A 63 -16.06 -21.43 -22.07
CA GLU A 63 -16.57 -20.89 -23.34
C GLU A 63 -16.62 -21.99 -24.41
N VAL A 64 -17.76 -22.05 -25.12
CA VAL A 64 -18.01 -22.97 -26.24
C VAL A 64 -18.43 -22.21 -27.50
N ARG A 65 -18.09 -22.77 -28.66
CA ARG A 65 -18.59 -22.35 -29.97
C ARG A 65 -20.06 -22.77 -30.14
N GLY A 66 -20.72 -22.24 -31.17
CA GLY A 66 -22.12 -22.61 -31.49
C GLY A 66 -22.36 -24.11 -31.77
N ASN A 67 -21.30 -24.88 -32.05
CA ASN A 67 -21.34 -26.33 -32.20
C ASN A 67 -20.99 -27.11 -30.91
N GLY A 68 -20.85 -26.42 -29.78
CA GLY A 68 -20.53 -27.00 -28.47
C GLY A 68 -19.04 -27.30 -28.24
N GLN A 69 -18.15 -27.06 -29.20
CA GLN A 69 -16.71 -27.25 -29.00
C GLN A 69 -16.12 -26.15 -28.11
N LEU A 70 -15.26 -26.53 -27.17
CA LEU A 70 -14.52 -25.58 -26.33
C LEU A 70 -13.66 -24.65 -27.16
N THR A 71 -13.69 -23.35 -26.86
CA THR A 71 -12.80 -22.36 -27.50
C THR A 71 -11.40 -22.36 -26.90
N GLY A 72 -11.27 -22.87 -25.67
CA GLY A 72 -10.07 -22.76 -24.86
C GLY A 72 -10.10 -21.62 -23.84
N ASN A 73 -11.05 -20.70 -23.96
CA ASN A 73 -11.24 -19.59 -23.01
C ASN A 73 -12.11 -19.98 -21.81
N GLY A 74 -11.97 -19.21 -20.73
CA GLY A 74 -12.92 -19.22 -19.61
C GLY A 74 -14.29 -18.70 -20.01
N GLY A 75 -15.35 -19.24 -19.41
CA GLY A 75 -16.72 -18.77 -19.63
C GLY A 75 -17.11 -17.60 -18.72
N ASN A 76 -18.34 -17.10 -18.88
CA ASN A 76 -18.90 -16.05 -18.02
C ASN A 76 -19.97 -16.63 -17.06
N LEU A 77 -19.82 -16.39 -15.76
CA LEU A 77 -20.74 -16.86 -14.73
C LEU A 77 -21.17 -15.74 -13.79
N ASN A 78 -22.48 -15.59 -13.62
CA ASN A 78 -23.11 -14.75 -12.62
C ASN A 78 -23.64 -15.61 -11.47
N VAL A 79 -23.38 -15.22 -10.24
CA VAL A 79 -23.89 -15.87 -9.03
C VAL A 79 -24.63 -14.84 -8.19
N ASN A 80 -25.94 -15.01 -8.05
CA ASN A 80 -26.84 -14.08 -7.39
C ASN A 80 -27.57 -14.77 -6.22
N ALA A 81 -27.29 -14.37 -4.99
CA ALA A 81 -28.05 -14.80 -3.81
C ALA A 81 -27.77 -13.87 -2.61
N PRO A 82 -28.72 -13.66 -1.68
CA PRO A 82 -28.47 -12.88 -0.47
C PRO A 82 -27.31 -13.40 0.39
N LEU A 83 -27.06 -14.71 0.37
CA LEU A 83 -25.90 -15.32 1.01
C LEU A 83 -25.15 -16.18 0.00
N ILE A 84 -23.85 -15.92 -0.17
CA ILE A 84 -22.97 -16.74 -1.00
C ILE A 84 -21.85 -17.28 -0.11
N ILE A 85 -21.69 -18.61 -0.08
CA ILE A 85 -20.62 -19.29 0.65
C ILE A 85 -19.83 -20.17 -0.32
N ILE A 86 -18.54 -19.88 -0.47
CA ILE A 86 -17.62 -20.65 -1.29
C ILE A 86 -16.60 -21.35 -0.38
N ASN A 87 -16.72 -22.66 -0.20
CA ASN A 87 -15.74 -23.48 0.52
C ASN A 87 -14.89 -24.34 -0.43
N GLY A 88 -15.40 -24.62 -1.63
CA GLY A 88 -14.73 -25.38 -2.68
C GLY A 88 -14.09 -24.46 -3.73
N SER A 89 -14.38 -24.66 -5.02
CA SER A 89 -13.86 -23.81 -6.09
C SER A 89 -14.91 -23.29 -7.07
N VAL A 90 -14.73 -22.06 -7.54
CA VAL A 90 -15.47 -21.47 -8.66
C VAL A 90 -14.45 -20.96 -9.67
N SER A 91 -14.46 -21.50 -10.88
CA SER A 91 -13.41 -21.24 -11.86
C SER A 91 -13.97 -20.86 -13.23
N ALA A 92 -13.43 -19.79 -13.80
CA ALA A 92 -13.50 -19.42 -15.21
C ALA A 92 -12.09 -19.41 -15.82
N ASP A 93 -11.24 -20.34 -15.42
CA ASP A 93 -9.90 -20.48 -16.00
C ASP A 93 -9.97 -20.93 -17.46
N ALA A 94 -9.07 -20.38 -18.29
CA ALA A 94 -8.77 -20.89 -19.61
C ALA A 94 -8.43 -22.38 -19.56
N THR A 95 -8.88 -23.12 -20.57
CA THR A 95 -8.76 -24.58 -20.62
C THR A 95 -7.69 -25.05 -21.60
N GLN A 96 -7.12 -24.16 -22.41
CA GLN A 96 -6.11 -24.44 -23.42
C GLN A 96 -4.98 -23.42 -23.35
N ALA A 97 -3.78 -23.82 -23.80
CA ALA A 97 -2.67 -22.88 -24.00
C ALA A 97 -3.08 -21.82 -25.03
N GLY A 98 -2.91 -20.53 -24.70
CA GLY A 98 -3.38 -19.43 -25.53
C GLY A 98 -4.77 -18.89 -25.18
N GLY A 99 -5.54 -19.60 -24.34
CA GLY A 99 -6.88 -19.15 -23.94
C GLY A 99 -6.83 -18.06 -22.86
N ASN A 100 -7.87 -17.22 -22.85
CA ASN A 100 -8.02 -16.12 -21.90
C ASN A 100 -8.92 -16.50 -20.72
N GLY A 101 -8.69 -15.88 -19.56
CA GLY A 101 -9.57 -16.00 -18.40
C GLY A 101 -10.97 -15.44 -18.69
N GLY A 102 -11.99 -16.05 -18.09
CA GLY A 102 -13.38 -15.62 -18.25
C GLY A 102 -13.79 -14.53 -17.27
N VAL A 103 -15.11 -14.36 -17.08
CA VAL A 103 -15.69 -13.38 -16.17
C VAL A 103 -16.51 -14.07 -15.08
N LEU A 104 -16.24 -13.75 -13.83
CA LEU A 104 -17.01 -14.20 -12.67
C LEU A 104 -17.63 -13.00 -11.95
N ASN A 105 -18.95 -12.97 -11.84
CA ASN A 105 -19.69 -11.94 -11.13
C ASN A 105 -20.45 -12.54 -9.94
N PHE A 106 -20.22 -12.01 -8.75
CA PHE A 106 -20.92 -12.41 -7.53
C PHE A 106 -21.71 -11.23 -6.98
N ASN A 107 -23.02 -11.39 -6.82
CA ASN A 107 -23.90 -10.34 -6.35
C ASN A 107 -24.76 -10.83 -5.18
N THR A 108 -24.57 -10.23 -4.01
CA THR A 108 -25.42 -10.48 -2.84
C THR A 108 -26.34 -9.31 -2.51
N GLY A 109 -26.31 -8.22 -3.28
CA GLY A 109 -27.01 -6.98 -2.97
C GLY A 109 -26.52 -6.43 -1.62
N ASN A 110 -27.39 -6.40 -0.62
CA ASN A 110 -27.06 -6.03 0.77
C ASN A 110 -26.67 -7.24 1.64
N GLY A 111 -26.47 -8.39 1.01
CA GLY A 111 -26.21 -9.67 1.65
C GLY A 111 -24.73 -9.91 1.99
N VAL A 112 -24.38 -11.16 2.29
CA VAL A 112 -23.03 -11.53 2.73
C VAL A 112 -22.40 -12.52 1.77
N LEU A 113 -21.13 -12.31 1.44
CA LEU A 113 -20.30 -13.28 0.73
C LEU A 113 -19.14 -13.74 1.63
N VAL A 114 -19.00 -15.05 1.78
CA VAL A 114 -17.87 -15.68 2.47
C VAL A 114 -17.14 -16.60 1.49
N ASN A 115 -15.85 -16.32 1.24
CA ASN A 115 -14.98 -17.18 0.46
C ASN A 115 -13.89 -17.79 1.32
N ASN A 116 -14.00 -19.08 1.59
CA ASN A 116 -12.99 -19.92 2.24
C ASN A 116 -12.24 -20.82 1.25
N GLY A 117 -12.65 -20.83 -0.02
CA GLY A 117 -12.12 -21.69 -1.09
C GLY A 117 -11.39 -20.90 -2.17
N THR A 118 -11.43 -21.39 -3.41
CA THR A 118 -10.74 -20.77 -4.55
C THR A 118 -11.72 -20.19 -5.56
N ILE A 119 -11.56 -18.92 -5.89
CA ILE A 119 -12.23 -18.28 -7.02
C ILE A 119 -11.16 -17.90 -8.04
N SER A 120 -11.28 -18.36 -9.29
CA SER A 120 -10.22 -18.13 -10.27
C SER A 120 -10.74 -17.82 -11.67
N ALA A 121 -10.04 -16.93 -12.39
CA ALA A 121 -10.31 -16.59 -13.78
C ALA A 121 -8.98 -16.41 -14.52
N ARG A 122 -8.12 -17.43 -14.51
CA ARG A 122 -6.75 -17.36 -15.04
C ARG A 122 -6.70 -17.64 -16.55
N GLY A 123 -5.70 -17.10 -17.24
CA GLY A 123 -5.48 -17.35 -18.67
C GLY A 123 -4.12 -16.87 -19.16
N VAL A 124 -3.93 -16.78 -20.48
CA VAL A 124 -2.80 -16.02 -21.05
C VAL A 124 -3.00 -14.55 -20.73
N ASP A 125 -4.16 -14.00 -21.08
CA ASP A 125 -4.71 -12.81 -20.45
C ASP A 125 -5.53 -13.21 -19.22
N GLY A 126 -5.31 -12.52 -18.10
CA GLY A 126 -6.12 -12.68 -16.90
C GLY A 126 -7.58 -12.28 -17.12
N GLY A 127 -8.50 -12.93 -16.41
CA GLY A 127 -9.94 -12.67 -16.48
C GLY A 127 -10.40 -11.55 -15.55
N GLN A 128 -11.71 -11.48 -15.33
CA GLN A 128 -12.34 -10.51 -14.44
C GLN A 128 -13.12 -11.22 -13.34
N ILE A 129 -12.93 -10.78 -12.09
CA ILE A 129 -13.69 -11.25 -10.94
C ILE A 129 -14.29 -10.04 -10.22
N LEU A 130 -15.62 -10.00 -10.15
CA LEU A 130 -16.39 -8.89 -9.60
C LEU A 130 -17.25 -9.33 -8.43
N PHE A 131 -17.24 -8.56 -7.35
CA PHE A 131 -18.07 -8.77 -6.18
C PHE A 131 -18.89 -7.51 -5.87
N THR A 132 -20.21 -7.64 -5.78
CA THR A 132 -21.12 -6.60 -5.29
C THR A 132 -21.87 -7.15 -4.08
N THR A 133 -21.56 -6.66 -2.89
CA THR A 133 -22.03 -7.30 -1.64
C THR A 133 -22.43 -6.29 -0.55
N GLY A 134 -23.19 -6.74 0.44
CA GLY A 134 -23.37 -5.99 1.68
C GLY A 134 -22.17 -6.14 2.60
N SER A 135 -21.62 -7.35 2.74
CA SER A 135 -20.36 -7.59 3.44
C SER A 135 -19.59 -8.72 2.78
N PHE A 136 -18.27 -8.66 2.89
CA PHE A 136 -17.38 -9.61 2.24
C PHE A 136 -16.33 -10.13 3.22
N THR A 137 -16.13 -11.45 3.24
CA THR A 137 -15.06 -12.09 3.99
C THR A 137 -14.28 -13.03 3.08
N LEU A 138 -12.98 -12.78 2.92
CA LEU A 138 -12.03 -13.75 2.39
C LEU A 138 -11.36 -14.46 3.57
N GLY A 139 -11.77 -15.70 3.83
CA GLY A 139 -11.20 -16.53 4.89
C GLY A 139 -9.70 -16.77 4.70
N GLN A 140 -9.03 -17.25 5.74
CA GLN A 140 -7.57 -17.41 5.75
C GLN A 140 -7.03 -18.33 4.64
N ASN A 141 -7.82 -19.34 4.24
CA ASN A 141 -7.49 -20.24 3.14
C ASN A 141 -8.09 -19.79 1.79
N GLY A 142 -8.85 -18.70 1.80
CA GLY A 142 -9.52 -18.18 0.62
C GLY A 142 -8.51 -17.63 -0.39
N VAL A 143 -8.72 -17.95 -1.66
CA VAL A 143 -7.90 -17.46 -2.78
C VAL A 143 -8.81 -16.86 -3.84
N ILE A 144 -8.43 -15.68 -4.33
CA ILE A 144 -9.01 -15.05 -5.51
C ILE A 144 -7.87 -14.77 -6.49
N ASP A 145 -7.94 -15.33 -7.69
CA ASP A 145 -6.84 -15.29 -8.65
C ASP A 145 -7.33 -15.02 -10.08
N ALA A 146 -7.02 -13.84 -10.61
CA ALA A 146 -7.26 -13.46 -11.99
C ALA A 146 -5.95 -13.23 -12.76
N SER A 147 -4.90 -14.01 -12.45
CA SER A 147 -3.60 -13.90 -13.12
C SER A 147 -3.62 -14.30 -14.60
N GLY A 148 -2.87 -13.54 -15.39
CA GLY A 148 -2.43 -13.85 -16.74
C GLY A 148 -1.01 -14.45 -16.76
N ASN A 149 -0.78 -15.43 -17.63
CA ASN A 149 0.51 -16.09 -17.83
C ASN A 149 1.08 -15.74 -19.22
N GLY A 150 1.73 -14.57 -19.30
CA GLY A 150 2.40 -14.09 -20.52
C GLY A 150 1.68 -12.98 -21.27
N GLY A 151 0.38 -12.77 -21.03
CA GLY A 151 -0.43 -11.72 -21.61
C GLY A 151 -0.68 -10.55 -20.65
N ARG A 152 -1.87 -9.95 -20.79
CA ARG A 152 -2.39 -8.88 -19.93
C ARG A 152 -2.77 -9.41 -18.55
N GLY A 153 -2.67 -8.52 -17.58
CA GLY A 153 -3.24 -8.72 -16.24
C GLY A 153 -4.74 -8.95 -16.25
N GLY A 154 -5.25 -9.54 -15.17
CA GLY A 154 -6.68 -9.55 -14.87
C GLY A 154 -7.11 -8.44 -13.92
N TYR A 155 -8.39 -8.45 -13.58
CA TYR A 155 -9.03 -7.47 -12.71
C TYR A 155 -9.83 -8.14 -11.60
N ILE A 156 -9.64 -7.68 -10.37
CA ILE A 156 -10.47 -8.05 -9.22
C ILE A 156 -11.12 -6.78 -8.67
N GLY A 157 -12.45 -6.68 -8.75
CA GLY A 157 -13.22 -5.58 -8.18
C GLY A 157 -14.12 -6.05 -7.05
N LEU A 158 -14.00 -5.43 -5.87
CA LEU A 158 -14.84 -5.67 -4.71
C LEU A 158 -15.54 -4.38 -4.31
N ASN A 159 -16.86 -4.35 -4.46
CA ASN A 159 -17.72 -3.27 -4.00
C ASN A 159 -18.64 -3.79 -2.89
N ALA A 160 -18.29 -3.49 -1.64
CA ALA A 160 -19.10 -3.81 -0.47
C ALA A 160 -19.69 -2.54 0.16
N SER A 161 -21.00 -2.54 0.45
CA SER A 161 -21.62 -1.42 1.18
C SER A 161 -21.35 -1.44 2.68
N GLY A 162 -20.89 -2.57 3.22
CA GLY A 162 -20.52 -2.78 4.61
C GLY A 162 -19.05 -3.22 4.77
N VAL A 163 -18.77 -4.09 5.74
CA VAL A 163 -17.38 -4.44 6.11
C VAL A 163 -16.75 -5.42 5.13
N VAL A 164 -15.47 -5.20 4.86
CA VAL A 164 -14.57 -6.09 4.11
C VAL A 164 -13.50 -6.63 5.05
N ASP A 165 -13.43 -7.95 5.20
CA ASP A 165 -12.42 -8.66 5.98
C ASP A 165 -11.62 -9.60 5.07
N ILE A 166 -10.32 -9.31 4.91
CA ILE A 166 -9.41 -10.06 4.04
C ILE A 166 -8.38 -10.76 4.91
N ARG A 167 -8.41 -12.09 4.92
CA ARG A 167 -7.46 -12.95 5.65
C ARG A 167 -6.65 -13.87 4.74
N GLY A 168 -7.13 -14.07 3.51
CA GLY A 168 -6.53 -14.94 2.49
C GLY A 168 -5.75 -14.17 1.42
N LYS A 169 -5.72 -14.73 0.20
CA LYS A 169 -4.92 -14.18 -0.92
C LYS A 169 -5.79 -13.62 -2.05
N MET A 170 -5.46 -12.43 -2.52
CA MET A 170 -5.96 -11.87 -3.78
C MET A 170 -4.78 -11.62 -4.73
N SER A 171 -4.89 -12.03 -5.99
CA SER A 171 -3.79 -11.92 -6.95
C SER A 171 -4.27 -11.59 -8.34
N VAL A 172 -3.61 -10.61 -8.95
CA VAL A 172 -3.59 -10.38 -10.39
C VAL A 172 -2.13 -10.30 -10.84
N SER A 173 -1.83 -10.83 -12.02
CA SER A 173 -0.51 -10.69 -12.62
C SER A 173 -0.55 -10.70 -14.13
N GLY A 174 0.43 -10.10 -14.79
CA GLY A 174 0.59 -10.11 -16.24
C GLY A 174 2.03 -9.78 -16.63
N ALA A 175 2.48 -10.15 -17.82
CA ALA A 175 3.89 -10.02 -18.21
C ALA A 175 4.13 -9.06 -19.39
N SER A 176 3.08 -8.40 -19.90
CA SER A 176 3.19 -7.63 -21.12
C SER A 176 3.72 -6.22 -20.88
N THR A 177 4.99 -6.02 -21.24
CA THR A 177 5.72 -4.73 -21.19
C THR A 177 5.23 -3.67 -22.19
N ASN A 178 4.36 -4.05 -23.14
CA ASN A 178 3.96 -3.22 -24.28
C ASN A 178 2.45 -3.00 -24.41
N GLN A 179 1.66 -3.42 -23.41
CA GLN A 179 0.20 -3.30 -23.43
C GLN A 179 -0.25 -2.57 -22.17
N ASN A 180 -1.34 -1.80 -22.26
CA ASN A 180 -2.04 -1.21 -21.10
C ASN A 180 -2.67 -2.32 -20.23
N SER A 181 -1.83 -3.21 -19.69
CA SER A 181 -2.19 -4.26 -18.77
C SER A 181 -2.50 -3.58 -17.45
N ASN A 182 -3.78 -3.42 -17.14
CA ASN A 182 -4.20 -2.96 -15.82
C ASN A 182 -4.29 -4.18 -14.92
N ASN A 183 -3.15 -4.60 -14.37
CA ASN A 183 -3.10 -5.51 -13.24
C ASN A 183 -3.73 -4.81 -12.04
N LEU A 184 -5.04 -4.91 -11.86
CA LEU A 184 -5.78 -4.04 -10.96
C LEU A 184 -6.60 -4.82 -9.94
N ILE A 185 -6.43 -4.46 -8.68
CA ILE A 185 -7.28 -4.87 -7.56
C ILE A 185 -7.92 -3.61 -6.96
N GLU A 186 -9.24 -3.56 -6.95
CA GLU A 186 -10.02 -2.47 -6.36
C GLU A 186 -10.91 -3.01 -5.24
N ILE A 187 -10.83 -2.39 -4.07
CA ILE A 187 -11.62 -2.75 -2.90
C ILE A 187 -12.33 -1.52 -2.37
N GLN A 188 -13.65 -1.62 -2.19
CA GLN A 188 -14.49 -0.60 -1.57
C GLN A 188 -15.29 -1.22 -0.42
N GLY A 189 -15.34 -0.54 0.73
CA GLY A 189 -16.04 -1.01 1.93
C GLY A 189 -16.35 0.13 2.92
N ALA A 190 -17.28 -0.10 3.84
CA ALA A 190 -17.52 0.80 4.98
C ALA A 190 -16.44 0.70 6.07
N GLY A 191 -15.76 -0.42 6.11
CA GLY A 191 -14.56 -0.65 6.91
C GLY A 191 -13.77 -1.76 6.24
N VAL A 192 -12.45 -1.60 6.13
CA VAL A 192 -11.59 -2.60 5.48
C VAL A 192 -10.54 -3.08 6.48
N THR A 193 -10.49 -4.39 6.69
CA THR A 193 -9.47 -5.04 7.51
C THR A 193 -8.69 -6.03 6.67
N ILE A 194 -7.37 -5.92 6.69
CA ILE A 194 -6.43 -6.84 6.04
C ILE A 194 -5.61 -7.49 7.15
N ALA A 195 -5.89 -8.76 7.42
CA ALA A 195 -5.22 -9.49 8.50
C ALA A 195 -3.74 -9.76 8.17
N SER A 196 -2.95 -10.11 9.18
CA SER A 196 -1.51 -10.33 9.04
C SER A 196 -1.11 -11.46 8.09
N THR A 197 -2.01 -12.42 7.86
CA THR A 197 -1.79 -13.52 6.91
C THR A 197 -2.21 -13.18 5.49
N ALA A 198 -2.88 -12.05 5.28
CA ALA A 198 -3.42 -11.70 3.99
C ALA A 198 -2.32 -11.21 3.04
N VAL A 199 -2.48 -11.56 1.76
CA VAL A 199 -1.58 -11.16 0.68
C VAL A 199 -2.41 -10.63 -0.47
N ILE A 200 -2.17 -9.37 -0.86
CA ILE A 200 -2.81 -8.71 -1.98
C ILE A 200 -1.73 -8.32 -2.98
N ASN A 201 -1.72 -8.98 -4.14
CA ASN A 201 -0.68 -8.83 -5.13
C ASN A 201 -1.25 -8.38 -6.47
N ALA A 202 -0.75 -7.26 -7.00
CA ALA A 202 -0.97 -6.85 -8.38
C ALA A 202 0.38 -6.71 -9.10
N LEU A 203 0.84 -7.80 -9.72
CA LEU A 203 2.21 -7.93 -10.22
C LEU A 203 2.31 -7.75 -11.73
N GLY A 204 3.43 -7.21 -12.21
CA GLY A 204 3.65 -6.93 -13.62
C GLY A 204 3.21 -5.53 -14.01
N ASP A 205 3.57 -5.07 -15.21
CA ASP A 205 3.37 -3.70 -15.69
C ASP A 205 2.12 -3.00 -15.17
N LYS A 206 2.33 -1.82 -14.57
CA LYS A 206 1.28 -0.95 -14.00
C LYS A 206 0.41 -1.65 -12.94
N GLY A 207 0.98 -2.57 -12.18
CA GLY A 207 0.36 -3.18 -11.01
C GLY A 207 -0.24 -2.14 -10.09
N ALA A 208 -1.54 -2.25 -9.82
CA ALA A 208 -2.28 -1.28 -9.04
C ALA A 208 -3.18 -1.96 -8.00
N VAL A 209 -3.10 -1.48 -6.76
CA VAL A 209 -4.03 -1.82 -5.68
C VAL A 209 -4.65 -0.52 -5.16
N SER A 210 -5.98 -0.41 -5.25
CA SER A 210 -6.74 0.70 -4.67
C SER A 210 -7.72 0.19 -3.64
N ILE A 211 -7.64 0.71 -2.41
CA ILE A 211 -8.52 0.35 -1.31
C ILE A 211 -9.15 1.62 -0.77
N ASN A 212 -10.48 1.70 -0.85
CA ASN A 212 -11.25 2.86 -0.41
C ASN A 212 -12.23 2.44 0.69
N SER A 213 -12.00 2.93 1.90
CA SER A 213 -12.88 2.75 3.05
C SER A 213 -13.69 4.02 3.31
N THR A 214 -15.02 3.91 3.46
CA THR A 214 -15.86 5.02 3.94
C THR A 214 -15.92 5.11 5.47
N GLY A 215 -15.09 4.33 6.15
CA GLY A 215 -14.81 4.41 7.58
C GLY A 215 -13.32 4.21 7.83
N ASN A 216 -12.96 3.26 8.69
CA ASN A 216 -11.56 2.95 9.02
C ASN A 216 -10.96 1.91 8.07
N LEU A 217 -9.64 1.96 7.90
CA LEU A 217 -8.85 0.96 7.18
C LEU A 217 -7.73 0.46 8.10
N SER A 218 -7.62 -0.86 8.27
CA SER A 218 -6.51 -1.49 9.00
C SER A 218 -5.80 -2.47 8.09
N ASN A 219 -4.48 -2.31 7.96
CA ASN A 219 -3.64 -3.22 7.20
C ASN A 219 -2.53 -3.81 8.07
N ARG A 220 -2.64 -5.11 8.35
CA ARG A 220 -1.62 -5.91 9.02
C ARG A 220 -0.93 -6.89 8.07
N GLY A 221 -1.45 -7.07 6.87
CA GLY A 221 -0.98 -8.05 5.87
C GLY A 221 0.11 -7.51 4.96
N THR A 222 0.25 -8.11 3.79
CA THR A 222 1.16 -7.62 2.73
C THR A 222 0.38 -7.18 1.51
N ILE A 223 0.61 -5.95 1.07
CA ILE A 223 0.16 -5.42 -0.22
C ILE A 223 1.39 -5.18 -1.08
N ALA A 224 1.46 -5.85 -2.22
CA ALA A 224 2.58 -5.73 -3.14
C ALA A 224 2.10 -5.42 -4.56
N VAL A 225 2.75 -4.44 -5.17
CA VAL A 225 2.66 -4.14 -6.59
C VAL A 225 4.04 -4.18 -7.22
N ASP A 226 4.08 -4.54 -8.49
CA ASP A 226 5.31 -4.56 -9.27
C ASP A 226 5.06 -3.79 -10.57
N GLY A 227 5.99 -2.92 -10.96
CA GLY A 227 6.09 -2.31 -12.27
C GLY A 227 7.17 -3.05 -13.05
N ALA A 228 6.83 -4.11 -13.77
CA ALA A 228 7.80 -4.93 -14.49
C ALA A 228 8.37 -4.21 -15.73
N GLY A 229 9.17 -3.16 -15.54
CA GLY A 229 9.77 -2.39 -16.61
C GLY A 229 10.30 -1.04 -16.13
N SER A 230 11.24 -0.47 -16.89
CA SER A 230 11.90 0.80 -16.54
C SER A 230 10.97 2.03 -16.52
N GLU A 231 9.74 1.91 -17.02
CA GLU A 231 8.86 3.06 -17.29
C GLU A 231 7.45 2.96 -16.69
N THR A 232 7.03 1.81 -16.16
CA THR A 232 5.66 1.59 -15.69
C THR A 232 5.59 1.63 -14.16
N ALA A 233 4.93 2.65 -13.62
CA ALA A 233 4.74 2.84 -12.19
C ALA A 233 3.76 1.81 -11.59
N GLY A 234 4.22 1.01 -10.62
CA GLY A 234 3.32 0.34 -9.68
C GLY A 234 2.65 1.36 -8.75
N SER A 235 1.40 1.12 -8.32
CA SER A 235 0.70 2.02 -7.40
C SER A 235 -0.10 1.30 -6.32
N ILE A 236 0.11 1.71 -5.07
CA ILE A 236 -0.75 1.34 -3.94
C ILE A 236 -1.43 2.62 -3.44
N VAL A 237 -2.76 2.63 -3.40
CA VAL A 237 -3.54 3.74 -2.86
C VAL A 237 -4.49 3.22 -1.78
N LEU A 238 -4.29 3.68 -0.56
CA LEU A 238 -5.16 3.41 0.59
C LEU A 238 -5.87 4.71 0.97
N THR A 239 -7.20 4.72 0.90
CA THR A 239 -8.03 5.87 1.26
C THR A 239 -9.00 5.45 2.37
N ALA A 240 -9.11 6.26 3.41
CA ALA A 240 -10.10 6.11 4.47
C ALA A 240 -10.71 7.48 4.81
N THR A 241 -12.03 7.56 4.98
CA THR A 241 -12.64 8.79 5.53
C THR A 241 -12.40 8.92 7.04
N GLY A 242 -12.18 7.80 7.73
CA GLY A 242 -11.73 7.73 9.12
C GLY A 242 -10.21 7.57 9.19
N ASN A 243 -9.76 6.63 10.03
CA ASN A 243 -8.35 6.39 10.29
C ASN A 243 -7.75 5.32 9.37
N ILE A 244 -6.44 5.41 9.12
CA ILE A 244 -5.62 4.34 8.57
C ILE A 244 -4.69 3.82 9.68
N ASP A 245 -4.80 2.54 9.99
CA ASP A 245 -3.88 1.82 10.86
C ASP A 245 -3.03 0.86 10.02
N GLN A 246 -1.78 1.25 9.79
CA GLN A 246 -0.81 0.51 8.99
C GLN A 246 0.17 -0.21 9.93
N GLY A 247 0.07 -1.54 10.01
CA GLY A 247 1.04 -2.43 10.69
C GLY A 247 1.72 -3.45 9.78
N GLY A 248 1.23 -3.59 8.54
CA GLY A 248 1.70 -4.57 7.56
C GLY A 248 2.79 -4.04 6.62
N ASN A 249 3.02 -4.78 5.54
CA ASN A 249 3.96 -4.41 4.49
C ASN A 249 3.27 -3.73 3.31
N LEU A 250 3.84 -2.64 2.81
CA LEU A 250 3.49 -2.04 1.52
C LEU A 250 4.72 -2.05 0.63
N GLN A 251 4.63 -2.70 -0.53
CA GLN A 251 5.76 -2.84 -1.45
C GLN A 251 5.36 -2.40 -2.85
N SER A 252 5.99 -1.35 -3.37
CA SER A 252 5.94 -0.99 -4.78
C SER A 252 7.32 -1.19 -5.38
N LYS A 253 7.49 -2.24 -6.17
CA LYS A 253 8.75 -2.57 -6.85
C LYS A 253 8.67 -2.25 -8.33
N GLY A 254 9.82 -2.06 -8.97
CA GLY A 254 9.89 -1.90 -10.43
C GLY A 254 9.33 -0.56 -10.97
N GLY A 255 10.08 0.09 -11.84
CA GLY A 255 9.75 1.43 -12.36
C GLY A 255 9.63 2.50 -11.28
N PRO A 256 9.10 3.70 -11.59
CA PRO A 256 8.83 4.72 -10.59
C PRO A 256 7.53 4.41 -9.83
N GLY A 257 7.63 3.67 -8.73
CA GLY A 257 6.48 3.26 -7.92
C GLY A 257 5.77 4.40 -7.18
N SER A 258 4.59 4.13 -6.65
CA SER A 258 3.91 5.05 -5.73
C SER A 258 3.16 4.30 -4.63
N VAL A 259 3.23 4.82 -3.41
CA VAL A 259 2.42 4.39 -2.28
C VAL A 259 1.80 5.64 -1.66
N SER A 260 0.46 5.70 -1.64
CA SER A 260 -0.30 6.83 -1.12
C SER A 260 -1.30 6.38 -0.04
N LEU A 261 -1.23 7.00 1.12
CA LEU A 261 -2.15 6.81 2.24
C LEU A 261 -2.89 8.12 2.48
N ASN A 262 -4.21 8.11 2.41
CA ASN A 262 -5.06 9.29 2.58
C ASN A 262 -6.14 8.99 3.63
N ALA A 263 -6.04 9.61 4.81
CA ALA A 263 -7.00 9.47 5.89
C ALA A 263 -7.71 10.79 6.16
N GLY A 264 -9.03 10.76 6.36
CA GLY A 264 -9.76 11.91 6.91
C GLY A 264 -9.49 12.13 8.40
N GLY A 265 -9.04 11.08 9.11
CA GLY A 265 -8.58 11.13 10.49
C GLY A 265 -7.06 10.94 10.61
N GLU A 266 -6.64 10.03 11.49
CA GLU A 266 -5.23 9.73 11.80
C GLU A 266 -4.66 8.67 10.85
N ILE A 267 -3.36 8.78 10.54
CA ILE A 267 -2.56 7.68 9.98
C ILE A 267 -1.58 7.19 11.07
N ALA A 268 -1.82 5.99 11.59
CA ALA A 268 -0.94 5.32 12.54
C ALA A 268 -0.06 4.29 11.83
N PHE A 269 1.24 4.31 12.10
CA PHE A 269 2.18 3.27 11.72
C PHE A 269 2.62 2.49 12.96
N ASP A 270 2.23 1.21 12.99
CA ASP A 270 2.54 0.32 14.11
C ASP A 270 3.89 -0.40 13.93
N THR A 271 4.33 -1.02 15.02
CA THR A 271 5.52 -1.88 15.05
C THR A 271 5.43 -2.98 13.99
N GLY A 272 6.47 -3.10 13.15
CA GLY A 272 6.53 -4.08 12.06
C GLY A 272 6.12 -3.52 10.70
N SER A 273 5.59 -2.30 10.62
CA SER A 273 5.34 -1.63 9.35
C SER A 273 6.61 -1.42 8.54
N ASN A 274 6.62 -1.96 7.33
CA ASN A 274 7.69 -1.76 6.35
C ASN A 274 7.10 -1.31 5.02
N ILE A 275 7.51 -0.12 4.59
CA ILE A 275 7.07 0.50 3.36
C ILE A 275 8.28 0.65 2.45
N THR A 276 8.25 -0.07 1.33
CA THR A 276 9.31 -0.03 0.33
C THR A 276 8.74 0.47 -0.99
N VAL A 277 9.28 1.57 -1.49
CA VAL A 277 8.99 2.15 -2.79
C VAL A 277 10.29 2.24 -3.58
N GLU A 278 10.40 1.47 -4.67
CA GLU A 278 11.56 1.54 -5.54
C GLU A 278 11.38 2.67 -6.57
N ASN A 279 12.39 3.55 -6.69
CA ASN A 279 12.46 4.67 -7.65
C ASN A 279 11.23 5.60 -7.66
N GLY A 280 10.52 5.72 -6.55
CA GLY A 280 9.16 6.22 -6.54
C GLY A 280 8.81 7.14 -5.37
N SER A 281 7.53 7.42 -5.18
CA SER A 281 7.05 8.29 -4.11
C SER A 281 6.26 7.56 -3.04
N PHE A 282 6.48 7.95 -1.79
CA PHE A 282 5.60 7.68 -0.68
C PHE A 282 4.91 8.98 -0.25
N THR A 283 3.60 8.94 -0.09
CA THR A 283 2.81 10.07 0.41
C THR A 283 1.85 9.61 1.49
N ALA A 284 1.88 10.25 2.65
CA ALA A 284 0.89 10.11 3.70
C ALA A 284 0.22 11.46 3.95
N ASN A 285 -1.11 11.50 3.83
CA ASN A 285 -1.93 12.69 4.05
C ASN A 285 -3.03 12.38 5.07
N ALA A 286 -2.94 12.98 6.25
CA ALA A 286 -3.88 12.79 7.35
C ALA A 286 -4.68 14.08 7.63
N GLY A 287 -5.98 13.94 7.84
CA GLY A 287 -6.85 15.03 8.28
C GLY A 287 -6.64 15.44 9.74
N THR A 288 -5.90 14.65 10.52
CA THR A 288 -5.46 14.99 11.89
C THR A 288 -3.97 14.72 12.02
N ASP A 289 -3.58 13.55 12.54
CA ASP A 289 -2.21 13.21 12.91
C ASP A 289 -1.59 12.15 12.01
N ILE A 290 -0.26 12.18 11.91
CA ILE A 290 0.56 11.06 11.44
C ILE A 290 1.43 10.59 12.61
N VAL A 291 1.23 9.36 13.07
CA VAL A 291 1.91 8.83 14.26
C VAL A 291 2.69 7.57 13.88
N PHE A 292 4.00 7.61 14.05
CA PHE A 292 4.85 6.42 13.97
C PHE A 292 5.08 5.89 15.38
N GLN A 293 4.33 4.85 15.74
CA GLN A 293 4.36 4.25 17.07
C GLN A 293 5.38 3.11 17.10
N ASN A 294 6.55 3.34 17.69
CA ASN A 294 7.43 2.22 18.02
C ASN A 294 8.26 2.45 19.27
N SER A 295 8.26 1.43 20.14
CA SER A 295 9.06 1.44 21.37
C SER A 295 10.44 0.80 21.21
N ASN A 296 10.70 0.02 20.15
CA ASN A 296 11.95 -0.75 20.02
C ASN A 296 12.46 -1.06 18.59
N ASP A 297 11.60 -1.10 17.57
CA ASP A 297 12.00 -1.37 16.18
C ASP A 297 11.83 -0.12 15.30
N HIS A 298 12.46 -0.10 14.12
CA HIS A 298 12.27 1.01 13.19
C HIS A 298 11.04 0.79 12.31
N VAL A 299 10.11 1.75 12.26
CA VAL A 299 9.21 1.87 11.08
C VAL A 299 10.07 2.40 9.94
N ALA A 300 10.20 1.62 8.87
CA ALA A 300 11.03 1.97 7.73
C ALA A 300 10.18 2.36 6.52
N VAL A 301 10.41 3.57 6.02
CA VAL A 301 9.91 4.03 4.71
C VAL A 301 11.12 4.29 3.82
N SER A 302 11.23 3.57 2.71
CA SER A 302 12.35 3.70 1.77
C SER A 302 11.83 4.04 0.38
N ALA A 303 12.25 5.18 -0.16
CA ALA A 303 12.00 5.68 -1.52
C ALA A 303 13.35 5.83 -2.24
N ASN A 304 13.90 4.73 -2.76
CA ASN A 304 15.28 4.70 -3.28
C ASN A 304 15.44 5.45 -4.62
N ASN A 305 16.68 5.79 -4.97
CA ASN A 305 17.11 6.29 -6.29
C ASN A 305 16.38 7.55 -6.78
N GLY A 306 16.39 8.61 -5.97
CA GLY A 306 15.74 9.89 -6.29
C GLY A 306 14.24 9.92 -6.00
N GLY A 307 13.71 8.92 -5.30
CA GLY A 307 12.32 8.87 -4.84
C GLY A 307 11.97 9.97 -3.82
N SER A 308 10.69 10.16 -3.52
CA SER A 308 10.23 11.18 -2.56
C SER A 308 9.42 10.58 -1.42
N ILE A 309 9.54 11.18 -0.24
CA ILE A 309 8.72 10.88 0.95
C ILE A 309 8.05 12.18 1.35
N GLN A 310 6.71 12.18 1.38
CA GLN A 310 5.92 13.33 1.79
C GLN A 310 4.96 12.95 2.91
N LEU A 311 5.07 13.62 4.05
CA LEU A 311 4.16 13.53 5.18
C LEU A 311 3.42 14.86 5.33
N VAL A 312 2.09 14.81 5.32
CA VAL A 312 1.22 15.97 5.52
C VAL A 312 0.17 15.61 6.55
N ALA A 313 0.16 16.33 7.67
CA ALA A 313 -0.85 16.19 8.71
C ALA A 313 -1.49 17.56 8.95
N ALA A 314 -2.79 17.60 9.29
CA ALA A 314 -3.43 18.86 9.65
C ALA A 314 -2.96 19.35 11.03
N GLU A 315 -2.73 18.43 11.96
CA GLU A 315 -2.37 18.69 13.34
C GLU A 315 -0.93 18.27 13.61
N GLU A 316 -0.64 17.00 13.88
CA GLU A 316 0.69 16.59 14.35
C GLU A 316 1.36 15.52 13.47
N VAL A 317 2.69 15.59 13.34
CA VAL A 317 3.52 14.46 12.90
C VAL A 317 4.44 14.04 14.04
N ILE A 318 4.21 12.83 14.57
CA ILE A 318 5.00 12.24 15.66
C ILE A 318 5.82 11.08 15.11
N MET A 319 7.14 11.19 15.16
CA MET A 319 8.06 10.15 14.73
C MET A 319 8.90 9.64 15.90
N ASP A 320 8.60 8.46 16.44
CA ASP A 320 9.46 7.79 17.43
C ASP A 320 10.16 6.58 16.81
N ALA A 321 11.47 6.45 17.02
CA ALA A 321 12.31 5.42 16.42
C ALA A 321 12.08 5.19 14.91
N THR A 322 11.77 6.21 14.13
CA THR A 322 11.37 6.06 12.71
C THR A 322 12.57 6.14 11.77
N ARG A 323 12.56 5.47 10.62
CA ARG A 323 13.57 5.63 9.57
C ARG A 323 12.92 5.96 8.22
N LEU A 324 13.12 7.18 7.75
CA LEU A 324 12.72 7.63 6.42
C LEU A 324 13.96 7.75 5.53
N GLU A 325 14.01 7.00 4.43
CA GLU A 325 15.13 7.03 3.48
C GLU A 325 14.66 7.41 2.07
N ALA A 326 15.17 8.51 1.53
CA ALA A 326 14.94 8.92 0.14
C ALA A 326 16.27 9.24 -0.55
N ARG A 327 17.07 8.22 -0.86
CA ARG A 327 18.47 8.37 -1.33
C ARG A 327 18.56 9.20 -2.61
N GLY A 328 19.21 10.37 -2.53
CA GLY A 328 19.30 11.35 -3.62
C GLY A 328 17.97 12.05 -3.97
N GLY A 329 16.93 11.81 -3.17
CA GLY A 329 15.55 12.24 -3.42
C GLY A 329 15.08 13.33 -2.46
N THR A 330 13.80 13.34 -2.07
CA THR A 330 13.28 14.37 -1.16
C THR A 330 12.53 13.77 0.02
N ILE A 331 12.69 14.36 1.21
CA ILE A 331 11.84 14.10 2.38
C ILE A 331 11.19 15.42 2.78
N SER A 332 9.86 15.45 2.80
CA SER A 332 9.09 16.62 3.22
C SER A 332 8.10 16.26 4.33
N VAL A 333 8.13 17.00 5.43
CA VAL A 333 7.22 16.86 6.56
C VAL A 333 6.54 18.20 6.80
N ASN A 334 5.20 18.24 6.74
CA ASN A 334 4.43 19.45 6.96
C ASN A 334 3.28 19.17 7.92
N ALA A 335 3.19 19.93 9.01
CA ALA A 335 2.11 19.80 10.00
C ALA A 335 1.88 21.11 10.77
N ASN A 336 0.93 21.12 11.70
CA ASN A 336 0.87 22.18 12.72
C ASN A 336 1.99 21.96 13.76
N TYR A 337 2.21 20.72 14.20
CA TYR A 337 3.26 20.34 15.13
C TYR A 337 4.10 19.19 14.58
N VAL A 338 5.42 19.22 14.78
CA VAL A 338 6.30 18.11 14.40
C VAL A 338 7.15 17.69 15.58
N GLN A 339 7.09 16.41 15.94
CA GLN A 339 7.94 15.79 16.94
C GLN A 339 8.82 14.70 16.31
N LEU A 340 10.13 14.88 16.39
CA LEU A 340 11.12 13.84 16.15
C LEU A 340 11.59 13.28 17.49
N GLY A 341 11.09 12.11 17.86
CA GLY A 341 11.51 11.31 19.01
C GLY A 341 12.89 10.68 18.84
N ASP A 342 13.25 9.86 19.82
CA ASP A 342 14.59 9.26 19.89
C ASP A 342 14.81 8.28 18.73
N LYS A 343 16.04 8.16 18.25
CA LYS A 343 16.43 7.28 17.13
C LYS A 343 15.74 7.54 15.78
N SER A 344 14.94 8.60 15.66
CA SER A 344 14.28 8.94 14.40
C SER A 344 15.25 9.50 13.37
N THR A 345 15.38 8.84 12.23
CA THR A 345 16.32 9.18 11.15
C THR A 345 15.58 9.56 9.89
N LEU A 346 15.86 10.74 9.36
CA LEU A 346 15.47 11.15 8.01
C LEU A 346 16.75 11.26 7.19
N SER A 347 16.87 10.48 6.12
CA SER A 347 18.10 10.43 5.32
C SER A 347 17.81 10.48 3.82
N THR A 348 18.41 11.45 3.15
CA THR A 348 18.51 11.50 1.69
C THR A 348 19.91 11.14 1.20
N SER A 349 20.73 10.58 2.10
CA SER A 349 22.14 10.30 1.85
C SER A 349 22.34 9.18 0.81
N THR A 350 23.45 9.25 0.10
CA THR A 350 23.84 8.30 -0.95
C THR A 350 25.19 7.69 -0.58
N LEU A 351 25.43 6.43 -0.97
CA LEU A 351 26.66 5.69 -0.63
C LEU A 351 27.61 5.51 -1.81
N ASP A 352 27.14 5.79 -3.03
CA ASP A 352 27.84 5.57 -4.29
C ASP A 352 28.52 6.84 -4.83
N GLY A 353 28.57 7.89 -4.02
CA GLY A 353 29.11 9.19 -4.41
C GLY A 353 28.18 10.03 -5.30
N SER A 354 26.94 9.59 -5.54
CA SER A 354 25.91 10.46 -6.16
C SER A 354 25.54 11.62 -5.23
N ASP A 355 24.91 12.67 -5.74
CA ASP A 355 24.53 13.82 -4.93
C ASP A 355 23.41 13.42 -3.93
N ALA A 356 23.50 13.91 -2.70
CA ALA A 356 22.43 13.71 -1.72
C ALA A 356 21.21 14.58 -2.06
N GLY A 357 20.06 14.16 -1.53
CA GLY A 357 18.79 14.84 -1.74
C GLY A 357 18.41 15.84 -0.65
N ASP A 358 17.19 16.37 -0.67
CA ASP A 358 16.75 17.45 0.22
C ASP A 358 15.81 16.97 1.33
N ILE A 359 15.96 17.52 2.54
CA ILE A 359 15.06 17.32 3.67
C ILE A 359 14.39 18.66 4.04
N THR A 360 13.07 18.69 4.13
CA THR A 360 12.30 19.87 4.55
C THR A 360 11.32 19.49 5.65
N ILE A 361 11.37 20.19 6.78
CA ILE A 361 10.42 20.06 7.89
C ILE A 361 9.82 21.44 8.14
N ASN A 362 8.51 21.56 7.95
CA ASN A 362 7.77 22.79 8.21
C ASN A 362 6.67 22.55 9.25
N ALA A 363 6.58 23.45 10.23
CA ALA A 363 5.48 23.47 11.19
C ALA A 363 4.89 24.87 11.33
N ASN A 364 3.55 24.97 11.34
CA ASN A 364 2.86 26.23 11.64
C ASN A 364 2.91 26.57 13.15
N GLY A 365 3.02 25.57 14.00
CA GLY A 365 3.25 25.68 15.43
C GLY A 365 4.70 25.33 15.76
N ASP A 366 4.89 24.35 16.65
CA ASP A 366 6.19 24.01 17.19
C ASP A 366 6.86 22.82 16.47
N ILE A 367 8.19 22.82 16.47
CA ILE A 367 9.01 21.65 16.13
C ILE A 367 9.81 21.24 17.37
N ASN A 368 9.75 19.97 17.75
CA ASN A 368 10.55 19.40 18.82
C ASN A 368 11.38 18.22 18.33
N ILE A 369 12.71 18.32 18.42
CA ILE A 369 13.66 17.27 18.04
C ILE A 369 14.35 16.75 19.29
N VAL A 370 14.18 15.47 19.59
CA VAL A 370 14.67 14.81 20.80
C VAL A 370 15.62 13.67 20.44
N ALA A 371 16.92 13.85 20.71
CA ALA A 371 17.99 12.88 20.45
C ALA A 371 18.56 12.33 21.78
N ARG A 372 18.09 11.17 22.28
CA ARG A 372 18.40 10.69 23.65
C ARG A 372 19.44 9.59 23.77
N THR A 373 19.45 8.56 22.91
CA THR A 373 20.47 7.50 23.00
C THR A 373 21.22 7.33 21.69
N ASP A 374 20.47 7.14 20.60
CA ASP A 374 20.97 7.12 19.23
C ASP A 374 20.32 8.31 18.52
N SER A 375 21.12 9.25 18.02
CA SER A 375 20.62 10.58 17.65
C SER A 375 19.48 10.52 16.64
N ALA A 376 18.43 11.32 16.88
CA ALA A 376 17.57 11.74 15.80
C ALA A 376 18.43 12.50 14.78
N THR A 377 18.48 12.02 13.54
CA THR A 377 19.47 12.48 12.56
C THR A 377 18.77 12.89 11.27
N LEU A 378 18.98 14.13 10.85
CA LEU A 378 18.68 14.58 9.50
C LEU A 378 19.97 14.51 8.67
N ALA A 379 20.03 13.64 7.67
CA ALA A 379 21.26 13.38 6.93
C ALA A 379 21.08 13.49 5.41
N ALA A 380 21.76 14.45 4.80
CA ALA A 380 21.85 14.64 3.36
C ALA A 380 23.32 14.54 2.90
N ASN A 381 23.95 13.38 3.15
CA ASN A 381 25.37 13.14 2.87
C ASN A 381 25.58 12.43 1.53
N GLY A 382 26.52 12.88 0.70
CA GLY A 382 26.75 12.27 -0.62
C GLY A 382 27.97 12.85 -1.35
N GLY A 383 28.00 12.71 -2.68
CA GLY A 383 28.96 13.37 -3.56
C GLY A 383 29.00 14.87 -3.27
N LYS A 384 27.90 15.57 -3.52
CA LYS A 384 27.58 16.85 -2.87
C LYS A 384 26.56 16.61 -1.74
N GLY A 385 26.68 17.40 -0.67
CA GLY A 385 25.68 17.43 0.39
C GLY A 385 24.39 18.08 -0.10
N GLY A 386 23.24 17.58 0.35
CA GLY A 386 21.92 18.12 0.01
C GLY A 386 21.49 19.27 0.91
N ASN A 387 20.27 19.78 0.75
CA ASN A 387 19.75 20.86 1.58
C ASN A 387 18.87 20.32 2.71
N ILE A 388 19.02 20.87 3.90
CA ILE A 388 18.16 20.59 5.04
C ILE A 388 17.53 21.89 5.52
N THR A 389 16.19 21.96 5.48
CA THR A 389 15.42 23.10 5.99
C THR A 389 14.53 22.64 7.15
N VAL A 390 14.62 23.32 8.29
CA VAL A 390 13.75 23.10 9.46
C VAL A 390 13.16 24.43 9.87
N ALA A 391 11.86 24.63 9.63
CA ALA A 391 11.17 25.89 9.85
C ALA A 391 9.91 25.72 10.70
N ALA A 392 9.92 26.29 11.90
CA ALA A 392 8.73 26.45 12.75
C ALA A 392 8.26 27.92 12.66
N GLN A 393 6.95 28.19 12.63
CA GLN A 393 6.48 29.56 12.93
C GLN A 393 6.40 29.80 14.45
N GLY A 394 6.13 28.75 15.22
CA GLY A 394 6.24 28.73 16.69
C GLY A 394 7.68 28.55 17.14
N SER A 395 7.89 27.73 18.16
CA SER A 395 9.21 27.42 18.72
C SER A 395 9.86 26.22 18.05
N LEU A 396 11.19 26.24 17.95
CA LEU A 396 12.02 25.10 17.60
C LEU A 396 12.83 24.70 18.85
N GLY A 397 12.45 23.57 19.44
CA GLY A 397 13.16 22.94 20.54
C GLY A 397 14.03 21.80 20.05
N ILE A 398 15.30 21.79 20.46
CA ILE A 398 16.23 20.70 20.15
C ILE A 398 16.86 20.22 21.44
N LYS A 399 16.55 18.98 21.82
CA LYS A 399 16.98 18.34 23.06
C LYS A 399 17.86 17.14 22.75
N ALA A 400 19.10 17.16 23.24
CA ALA A 400 20.10 16.13 22.95
C ALA A 400 20.69 15.58 24.25
N THR A 401 20.28 14.37 24.69
CA THR A 401 20.61 13.83 26.03
C THR A 401 21.63 12.68 26.05
N SER A 402 22.14 12.25 24.89
CA SER A 402 23.13 11.16 24.79
C SER A 402 24.58 11.63 24.68
N ASP A 403 25.50 10.77 25.13
CA ASP A 403 26.96 10.92 25.02
C ASP A 403 27.52 10.67 23.61
N SER A 404 26.67 10.33 22.63
CA SER A 404 27.07 9.99 21.26
C SER A 404 27.62 11.23 20.50
N PRO A 405 28.69 11.08 19.68
CA PRO A 405 29.39 12.19 19.04
C PRO A 405 28.68 12.78 17.80
N THR A 406 27.44 12.41 17.49
CA THR A 406 26.79 12.79 16.23
C THR A 406 26.06 14.13 16.31
N PHE A 407 26.14 14.91 15.21
CA PHE A 407 25.33 16.10 14.99
C PHE A 407 23.88 15.70 14.75
N VAL A 408 22.94 16.57 15.12
CA VAL A 408 21.50 16.33 14.90
C VAL A 408 21.14 16.55 13.42
N ILE A 409 21.77 17.55 12.79
CA ILE A 409 21.53 17.92 11.39
C ILE A 409 22.84 17.91 10.61
N GLU A 410 22.91 17.13 9.53
CA GLU A 410 24.12 16.90 8.73
C GLU A 410 23.87 16.97 7.23
N ALA A 411 24.53 17.89 6.54
CA ALA A 411 24.47 18.07 5.10
C ALA A 411 25.89 18.03 4.50
N ASN A 412 26.60 16.91 4.61
CA ASN A 412 28.01 16.82 4.21
C ASN A 412 28.20 16.36 2.76
N GLY A 413 29.14 17.00 2.04
CA GLY A 413 29.67 16.50 0.78
C GLY A 413 30.93 15.66 1.03
N GLU A 414 30.80 14.34 1.00
CA GLU A 414 31.91 13.41 1.21
C GLU A 414 32.98 13.54 0.12
N ASN A 415 32.57 13.77 -1.12
CA ASN A 415 33.48 13.89 -2.28
C ASN A 415 33.34 15.23 -3.03
N GLY A 416 32.70 16.22 -2.41
CA GLY A 416 32.28 17.44 -3.09
C GLY A 416 32.04 18.62 -2.16
N GLN A 417 31.02 19.41 -2.45
CA GLN A 417 30.67 20.60 -1.67
C GLN A 417 29.73 20.20 -0.54
N GLY A 418 29.90 20.81 0.64
CA GLY A 418 28.90 20.72 1.69
C GLY A 418 27.57 21.29 1.22
N GLY A 419 26.48 20.75 1.77
CA GLY A 419 25.13 21.21 1.49
C GLY A 419 24.76 22.49 2.24
N SER A 420 23.47 22.75 2.38
CA SER A 420 22.99 23.91 3.15
C SER A 420 22.06 23.46 4.26
N VAL A 421 22.27 23.96 5.48
CA VAL A 421 21.37 23.78 6.61
C VAL A 421 20.73 25.12 6.94
N ALA A 422 19.41 25.20 6.88
CA ALA A 422 18.62 26.38 7.24
C ALA A 422 17.64 26.03 8.35
N VAL A 423 17.71 26.77 9.45
CA VAL A 423 16.94 26.49 10.66
C VAL A 423 16.27 27.79 11.12
N SER A 424 14.96 27.77 11.31
CA SER A 424 14.22 28.95 11.76
C SER A 424 13.06 28.64 12.71
N GLY A 425 12.84 29.54 13.66
CA GLY A 425 11.70 29.53 14.60
C GLY A 425 11.51 30.90 15.24
N SER A 426 10.33 31.24 15.77
CA SER A 426 10.18 32.45 16.62
C SER A 426 11.12 32.37 17.84
N GLN A 427 11.29 31.17 18.38
CA GLN A 427 12.30 30.86 19.39
C GLN A 427 13.07 29.60 18.96
N VAL A 428 14.39 29.66 18.93
CA VAL A 428 15.26 28.50 18.69
C VAL A 428 16.03 28.19 19.97
N VAL A 429 15.72 27.05 20.61
CA VAL A 429 16.28 26.65 21.90
C VAL A 429 17.03 25.32 21.81
N PHE A 430 18.29 25.32 22.26
CA PHE A 430 19.10 24.12 22.39
C PHE A 430 19.17 23.66 23.84
N GLN A 431 18.40 22.61 24.19
CA GLN A 431 18.28 22.09 25.54
C GLN A 431 19.20 20.89 25.79
N GLU A 432 19.79 20.86 26.99
CA GLU A 432 20.45 19.68 27.58
C GLU A 432 21.61 19.04 26.78
N LEU A 433 22.25 19.76 25.85
CA LEU A 433 23.46 19.25 25.18
C LEU A 433 24.56 18.99 26.23
N ASN A 434 24.91 17.71 26.44
CA ASN A 434 25.94 17.31 27.39
C ASN A 434 27.27 18.04 27.05
N THR A 435 27.73 18.86 27.99
CA THR A 435 28.89 19.74 27.84
C THR A 435 30.21 19.00 27.71
N ALA A 436 30.25 17.69 27.99
CA ALA A 436 31.48 16.91 27.94
C ALA A 436 31.98 16.63 26.51
N ASN A 437 31.08 16.53 25.51
CA ASN A 437 31.42 15.99 24.18
C ASN A 437 31.26 16.98 23.00
N GLN A 438 31.20 18.30 23.24
CA GLN A 438 31.11 19.34 22.19
C GLN A 438 30.13 19.00 21.05
N ARG A 439 28.93 18.52 21.38
CA ARG A 439 27.95 18.16 20.35
C ARG A 439 27.61 19.40 19.53
N GLY A 440 27.76 19.27 18.22
CA GLY A 440 27.24 20.27 17.32
C GLY A 440 25.81 19.99 16.93
N PHE A 441 25.07 21.07 16.78
CA PHE A 441 23.69 21.09 16.36
C PHE A 441 23.60 20.76 14.87
N ALA A 442 24.30 21.55 14.05
CA ALA A 442 24.21 21.52 12.60
C ALA A 442 25.61 21.53 11.99
N ARG A 443 25.78 20.74 10.93
CA ARG A 443 27.01 20.62 10.17
C ARG A 443 26.76 20.55 8.67
N ALA A 444 27.54 21.31 7.91
CA ALA A 444 27.55 21.26 6.45
C ALA A 444 28.99 21.28 5.94
N ASN A 445 29.69 20.15 6.02
CA ASN A 445 31.09 20.07 5.60
C ASN A 445 31.23 19.63 4.14
N GLY A 446 32.30 20.06 3.48
CA GLY A 446 32.67 19.50 2.18
C GLY A 446 34.18 19.34 2.03
N THR A 447 34.58 18.36 1.23
CA THR A 447 35.99 18.12 0.91
C THR A 447 36.57 19.14 -0.07
N THR A 448 35.73 19.82 -0.85
CA THR A 448 36.17 20.91 -1.75
C THR A 448 35.85 22.29 -1.17
N ASN A 449 34.57 22.55 -0.88
CA ASN A 449 34.08 23.76 -0.23
C ASN A 449 33.17 23.38 0.93
N GLY A 450 33.24 24.13 2.03
CA GLY A 450 32.26 24.01 3.10
C GLY A 450 30.87 24.40 2.60
N GLY A 451 29.85 23.84 3.22
CA GLY A 451 28.46 24.22 3.00
C GLY A 451 28.09 25.49 3.76
N SER A 452 26.79 25.73 3.92
CA SER A 452 26.27 26.84 4.72
C SER A 452 25.42 26.33 5.88
N VAL A 453 25.48 27.02 7.02
CA VAL A 453 24.55 26.81 8.14
C VAL A 453 23.97 28.16 8.56
N THR A 454 22.65 28.30 8.47
CA THR A 454 21.90 29.49 8.87
C THR A 454 20.93 29.13 9.99
N VAL A 455 20.97 29.88 11.09
CA VAL A 455 20.03 29.75 12.20
C VAL A 455 19.40 31.10 12.46
N ALA A 456 18.07 31.17 12.44
CA ALA A 456 17.32 32.40 12.59
C ALA A 456 16.19 32.25 13.62
N GLY A 457 15.96 33.30 14.40
CA GLY A 457 14.79 33.42 15.27
C GLY A 457 14.77 34.72 16.04
N ASP A 458 13.60 35.10 16.57
CA ASP A 458 13.48 36.32 17.39
C ASP A 458 14.27 36.15 18.69
N THR A 459 14.30 34.92 19.21
CA THR A 459 15.16 34.51 20.33
C THR A 459 15.97 33.29 19.93
N LEU A 460 17.30 33.39 20.06
CA LEU A 460 18.24 32.32 19.77
C LEU A 460 19.09 32.01 21.01
N ASP A 461 18.90 30.83 21.61
CA ASP A 461 19.68 30.38 22.77
C ASP A 461 20.72 29.33 22.38
N LEU A 462 21.93 29.79 22.06
CA LEU A 462 23.09 28.94 21.73
C LEU A 462 23.91 28.51 22.94
N THR A 463 23.44 28.68 24.18
CA THR A 463 24.25 28.47 25.40
C THR A 463 24.91 27.08 25.46
N ARG A 464 24.37 26.09 24.75
CA ARG A 464 24.88 24.71 24.75
C ARG A 464 25.08 24.11 23.35
N GLY A 465 24.95 24.89 22.27
CA GLY A 465 25.02 24.41 20.88
C GLY A 465 26.32 24.78 20.16
N LYS A 466 26.85 23.88 19.33
CA LYS A 466 27.94 24.16 18.37
C LYS A 466 27.42 24.14 16.93
N ILE A 467 27.83 25.10 16.10
CA ILE A 467 27.49 25.15 14.67
C ILE A 467 28.79 25.03 13.86
N GLU A 468 28.82 24.17 12.84
CA GLU A 468 30.00 23.96 12.01
C GLU A 468 29.70 24.04 10.51
N ALA A 469 30.54 24.76 9.78
CA ALA A 469 30.58 24.73 8.32
C ALA A 469 32.04 24.78 7.87
N ASN A 470 32.64 23.62 7.61
CA ASN A 470 34.06 23.51 7.27
C ASN A 470 34.26 23.07 5.82
N GLY A 471 35.13 23.78 5.10
CA GLY A 471 35.75 23.29 3.87
C GLY A 471 37.14 22.72 4.16
N ALA A 472 37.55 21.66 3.47
CA ALA A 472 38.85 21.02 3.70
C ALA A 472 40.10 21.83 3.29
N ASN A 473 40.02 23.14 3.09
CA ASN A 473 41.19 23.98 2.80
C ASN A 473 41.96 24.42 4.06
N ASN A 474 42.15 23.50 5.00
CA ASN A 474 43.11 23.64 6.11
C ASN A 474 43.84 22.31 6.36
N ALA A 475 44.64 21.86 5.38
CA ALA A 475 45.86 21.07 5.60
C ALA A 475 46.60 20.77 4.27
N ARG A 476 47.40 21.72 3.79
CA ARG A 476 48.79 21.44 3.36
C ARG A 476 49.69 22.59 3.76
#